data_AF-A0A1A2RU17-F1
#
_entry.id   AF-A0A1A2RU17-F1
#
_cell.length_a   1.000
_cell.length_b   1.000
_cell.length_c   1.000
_cell.angle_alpha   90.00
_cell.angle_beta   90.00
_cell.angle_gamma   90.00
#
_symmetry.space_group_name_H-M   'P 1'
#
loop_
_entity.id
_entity.type
_entity.pdbx_description
1 polymer ?
#
loop_
_entity_poly.entity_id
_entity_poly.type
_entity_poly.pdbx_seq_one_letter_code
_entity_poly.pdbx_strand_id
1 'polypeptide(L)'
;MSAGQQLRAALDAALKRESKKLGQPVRWDERERQHVDAACRAADAVELLDQRITAEQAGEQRGSIIVKYLAERRLQDDKVSEHLRWLQLDEFAPLKSPQHVAAGQARWAGVQRGRKGTA
;
A
#
# COMPACT_ATOMS: atom_id res chain seq x y z
N MET A 1 20.38 1.29 6.12
CA MET A 1 19.25 2.04 5.56
C MET A 1 18.01 1.28 5.96
N SER A 2 17.12 1.86 6.75
CA SER A 2 15.93 1.17 7.27
C SER A 2 14.88 0.93 6.18
N ALA A 3 13.93 0.04 6.44
CA ALA A 3 12.82 -0.26 5.53
C ALA A 3 12.02 1.00 5.15
N GLY A 4 11.76 1.90 6.11
CA GLY A 4 11.12 3.19 5.85
C GLY A 4 11.95 4.11 4.96
N GLN A 5 13.27 4.14 5.13
CA GLN A 5 14.16 4.92 4.25
C GLN A 5 14.17 4.37 2.81
N GLN A 6 14.11 3.04 2.65
CA GLN A 6 14.02 2.41 1.33
C GLN A 6 12.67 2.73 0.66
N LEU A 7 11.57 2.66 1.42
CA LEU A 7 10.25 3.04 0.94
C LEU A 7 10.22 4.50 0.49
N ARG A 8 10.76 5.42 1.29
CA ARG A 8 10.85 6.84 0.96
C ARG A 8 11.63 7.06 -0.35
N ALA A 9 12.80 6.42 -0.48
CA ALA A 9 13.61 6.52 -1.68
C ALA A 9 12.86 6.00 -2.93
N ALA A 10 12.08 4.91 -2.80
CA ALA A 10 11.27 4.37 -3.89
C ALA A 10 10.14 5.34 -4.31
N LEU A 11 9.47 5.96 -3.34
CA LEU A 11 8.42 6.97 -3.59
C LEU A 11 8.99 8.23 -4.23
N ASP A 12 10.12 8.74 -3.74
CA ASP A 12 10.79 9.90 -4.32
C ASP A 12 11.27 9.62 -5.76
N ALA A 13 11.77 8.41 -6.03
CA ALA A 13 12.13 7.97 -7.37
C ALA A 13 10.91 7.89 -8.30
N ALA A 14 9.76 7.42 -7.79
CA ALA A 14 8.51 7.40 -8.54
C ALA A 14 8.02 8.82 -8.86
N LEU A 15 8.03 9.73 -7.88
CA LEU A 15 7.64 11.13 -8.06
C LEU A 15 8.52 11.83 -9.11
N LYS A 16 9.83 11.57 -9.09
CA LYS A 16 10.78 12.12 -10.07
C LYS A 16 10.49 11.62 -11.49
N ARG A 17 10.14 10.34 -11.65
CA ARG A 17 9.74 9.78 -12.95
C ARG A 17 8.48 10.44 -13.49
N GLU A 18 7.45 10.58 -12.66
CA GLU A 18 6.19 11.19 -13.10
C GLU A 18 6.34 12.68 -13.38
N SER A 19 7.12 13.40 -12.57
CA SER A 19 7.49 14.79 -12.85
C SER A 19 8.19 14.95 -14.21
N LYS A 20 9.10 14.03 -14.57
CA LYS A 20 9.72 14.02 -15.90
C LYS A 20 8.72 13.76 -17.02
N LYS A 21 7.75 12.86 -16.80
CA LYS A 21 6.72 12.51 -17.79
C LYS A 21 5.75 13.65 -18.05
N LEU A 22 5.39 14.41 -17.02
CA LEU A 22 4.48 15.55 -17.10
C LEU A 22 5.17 16.85 -17.56
N GLY A 23 6.50 16.90 -17.54
CA GLY A 23 7.27 18.09 -17.90
C GLY A 23 7.17 19.23 -16.87
N GLN A 24 6.69 18.93 -15.66
CA GLN A 24 6.53 19.91 -14.58
C GLN A 24 6.92 19.30 -13.21
N PRO A 25 7.36 20.12 -12.24
CA PRO A 25 7.71 19.62 -10.91
C PRO A 25 6.46 19.12 -10.18
N VAL A 26 6.43 17.82 -9.86
CA VAL A 26 5.41 17.22 -8.98
C VAL A 26 5.98 17.11 -7.58
N ARG A 27 5.17 17.45 -6.57
CA ARG A 27 5.56 17.44 -5.16
C ARG A 27 4.40 16.90 -4.34
N TRP A 28 4.71 16.14 -3.30
CA TRP A 28 3.73 15.78 -2.28
C TRP A 28 3.20 17.02 -1.59
N ASP A 29 1.89 17.11 -1.44
CA ASP A 29 1.26 18.10 -0.56
C ASP A 29 1.46 17.73 0.93
N GLU A 30 0.93 18.55 1.84
CA GLU A 30 1.08 18.29 3.28
C GLU A 30 0.37 17.02 3.74
N ARG A 31 -0.82 16.73 3.20
CA ARG A 31 -1.61 15.54 3.56
C ARG A 31 -0.90 14.27 3.08
N GLU A 32 -0.42 14.31 1.85
CA GLU A 32 0.33 13.21 1.23
C GLU A 32 1.64 12.96 1.97
N ARG A 33 2.39 14.01 2.34
CA ARG A 33 3.61 13.87 3.16
C ARG A 33 3.33 13.15 4.48
N GLN A 34 2.25 13.51 5.17
CA GLN A 34 1.88 12.84 6.43
C GLN A 34 1.62 11.34 6.23
N HIS A 35 0.99 10.95 5.12
CA HIS A 35 0.79 9.54 4.77
C HIS A 35 2.09 8.84 4.36
N VAL A 36 2.96 9.49 3.60
CA VAL A 36 4.28 8.95 3.27
C VAL A 36 5.09 8.69 4.53
N ASP A 37 5.15 9.66 5.44
CA ASP A 37 5.91 9.55 6.69
C ASP A 37 5.32 8.48 7.62
N ALA A 38 3.99 8.38 7.70
CA ALA A 38 3.32 7.33 8.45
C ALA A 38 3.59 5.92 7.86
N ALA A 39 3.56 5.78 6.54
CA ALA A 39 3.92 4.54 5.87
C ALA A 39 5.39 4.15 6.13
N CYS A 40 6.30 5.12 6.13
CA CYS A 40 7.72 4.86 6.45
C CYS A 40 7.89 4.36 7.90
N ARG A 41 7.22 4.98 8.88
CA ARG A 41 7.26 4.51 10.28
C ARG A 41 6.70 3.10 10.44
N ALA A 42 5.61 2.78 9.73
CA ALA A 42 5.05 1.43 9.76
C ALA A 42 6.03 0.41 9.15
N ALA A 43 6.70 0.75 8.05
CA ALA A 43 7.73 -0.10 7.45
C ALA A 43 8.93 -0.33 8.40
N ASP A 44 9.40 0.71 9.09
CA ASP A 44 10.45 0.56 10.12
C ASP A 44 9.99 -0.34 11.28
N ALA A 45 8.72 -0.26 11.67
CA ALA A 45 8.15 -1.14 12.70
C ALA A 45 8.10 -2.61 12.25
N VAL A 46 7.79 -2.88 10.98
CA VAL A 46 7.86 -4.24 10.41
C VAL A 46 9.28 -4.78 10.50
N GLU A 47 10.29 -4.00 10.10
CA GLU A 47 11.70 -4.41 10.20
C GLU A 47 12.10 -4.72 11.65
N LEU A 48 11.69 -3.88 12.60
CA LEU A 48 11.93 -4.13 14.02
C LEU A 48 11.26 -5.42 14.50
N LEU A 49 10.01 -5.67 14.10
CA LEU A 49 9.27 -6.88 14.46
C LEU A 49 9.92 -8.13 13.88
N ASP A 50 10.42 -8.08 12.65
CA ASP A 50 11.19 -9.17 12.05
C ASP A 50 12.44 -9.49 12.87
N GLN A 51 13.19 -8.47 13.30
CA GLN A 51 14.35 -8.66 14.19
C GLN A 51 13.94 -9.29 15.54
N ARG A 52 12.81 -8.87 16.12
CA ARG A 52 12.31 -9.45 17.39
C ARG A 52 11.86 -10.89 17.24
N ILE A 53 11.20 -11.22 16.12
CA ILE A 53 10.79 -12.59 15.80
C ILE A 53 12.03 -13.48 15.68
N THR A 54 13.04 -13.07 14.91
CA THR A 54 14.29 -13.81 14.77
C THR A 54 15.00 -13.98 16.11
N ALA A 55 15.06 -12.94 16.94
CA ALA A 55 15.68 -13.02 18.27
C ALA A 55 14.95 -14.00 19.20
N GLU A 56 13.62 -13.98 19.21
CA GLU A 56 12.83 -14.90 20.04
C GLU A 56 12.93 -16.35 19.54
N GLN A 57 13.00 -16.56 18.21
CA GLN A 57 13.25 -17.88 17.60
C GLN A 57 14.64 -18.43 17.93
N ALA A 58 15.65 -17.58 18.04
CA ALA A 58 16.99 -17.98 18.45
C ALA A 58 17.13 -18.21 19.97
N GLY A 59 16.22 -17.65 20.78
CA GLY A 59 16.26 -17.70 22.24
C GLY A 59 15.34 -18.78 22.82
N GLU A 60 14.48 -18.37 23.76
CA GLU A 60 13.57 -19.26 24.51
C GLU A 60 12.43 -19.84 23.64
N GLN A 61 12.25 -19.36 22.41
CA GLN A 61 11.22 -19.83 21.46
C GLN A 61 9.80 -19.78 22.04
N ARG A 62 9.47 -18.72 22.77
CA ARG A 62 8.15 -18.59 23.39
C ARG A 62 7.10 -18.32 22.30
N GLY A 63 6.42 -19.38 21.88
CA GLY A 63 5.44 -19.34 20.79
C GLY A 63 4.35 -18.28 20.99
N SER A 64 3.91 -18.05 22.23
CA SER A 64 2.91 -17.02 22.56
C SER A 64 3.39 -15.59 22.27
N ILE A 65 4.69 -15.31 22.42
CA ILE A 65 5.30 -14.02 22.09
C ILE A 65 5.47 -13.90 20.58
N ILE A 66 5.97 -14.95 19.92
CA ILE A 66 6.14 -14.99 18.46
C ILE A 66 4.81 -14.71 17.75
N VAL A 67 3.70 -15.33 18.20
CA VAL A 67 2.37 -15.08 17.62
C VAL A 67 1.93 -13.62 17.78
N LYS A 68 2.25 -12.97 18.91
CA LYS A 68 1.95 -11.55 19.12
C LYS A 68 2.74 -10.66 18.17
N TYR A 69 4.04 -10.92 17.99
CA TYR A 69 4.86 -10.19 17.04
C TYR A 69 4.38 -10.38 15.60
N LEU A 70 4.01 -11.60 15.21
CA LEU A 70 3.43 -11.87 13.88
C LEU A 70 2.10 -11.15 13.66
N ALA A 71 1.26 -11.05 14.69
CA ALA A 71 0.01 -10.30 14.61
C ALA A 71 0.26 -8.80 14.40
N GLU A 72 1.15 -8.22 15.20
CA GLU A 72 1.52 -6.81 15.06
C GLU A 72 2.18 -6.53 13.71
N ARG A 73 3.03 -7.43 13.24
CA ARG A 73 3.71 -7.30 11.94
C ARG A 73 2.71 -7.18 10.80
N ARG A 74 1.69 -8.06 10.78
CA ARG A 74 0.60 -7.99 9.78
C ARG A 74 -0.18 -6.69 9.88
N LEU A 75 -0.43 -6.20 11.10
CA LEU A 75 -1.09 -4.91 11.29
C LEU A 75 -0.26 -3.76 10.72
N GLN A 76 1.05 -3.77 10.91
CA GLN A 76 1.92 -2.74 10.35
C GLN A 76 2.02 -2.84 8.82
N ASP A 77 2.08 -4.04 8.25
CA ASP A 77 2.00 -4.26 6.79
C ASP A 77 0.67 -3.70 6.21
N ASP A 78 -0.45 -3.92 6.91
CA ASP A 78 -1.75 -3.35 6.53
C ASP A 78 -1.72 -1.81 6.61
N LYS A 79 -1.05 -1.23 7.62
CA LYS A 79 -0.93 0.24 7.76
C LYS A 79 -0.07 0.87 6.68
N VAL A 80 1.01 0.21 6.26
CA VAL A 80 1.77 0.64 5.08
C VAL A 80 0.82 0.72 3.87
N SER A 81 0.10 -0.37 3.60
CA SER A 81 -0.83 -0.45 2.47
C SER A 81 -1.95 0.60 2.54
N GLU A 82 -2.50 0.82 3.74
CA GLU A 82 -3.56 1.79 3.99
C GLU A 82 -3.07 3.22 3.72
N HIS A 83 -1.92 3.63 4.25
CA HIS A 83 -1.38 4.96 4.03
C HIS A 83 -1.01 5.20 2.57
N LEU A 84 -0.46 4.20 1.88
CA LEU A 84 -0.18 4.30 0.44
C LEU A 84 -1.46 4.42 -0.39
N ARG A 85 -2.57 3.78 0.03
CA ARG A 85 -3.88 3.95 -0.63
C ARG A 85 -4.37 5.39 -0.61
N TRP A 86 -4.07 6.14 0.44
CA TRP A 86 -4.51 7.53 0.60
C TRP A 86 -3.73 8.54 -0.25
N LEU A 87 -2.61 8.12 -0.85
CA LEU A 87 -1.85 8.95 -1.79
C LEU A 87 -2.57 9.16 -3.13
N GLN A 88 -3.81 8.65 -3.30
CA GLN A 88 -4.73 8.92 -4.43
C GLN A 88 -4.00 9.13 -5.75
N LEU A 89 -3.14 8.17 -6.12
CA LEU A 89 -2.42 8.15 -7.40
C LEU A 89 -3.38 7.75 -8.54
N ASP A 90 -4.61 8.25 -8.52
CA ASP A 90 -5.67 7.95 -9.48
C ASP A 90 -5.27 8.38 -10.90
N GLU A 91 -4.34 9.33 -11.03
CA GLU A 91 -3.73 9.74 -12.30
C GLU A 91 -2.73 8.69 -12.87
N PHE A 92 -2.33 7.68 -12.08
CA PHE A 92 -1.25 6.75 -12.42
C PHE A 92 -1.63 5.27 -12.40
N ALA A 93 -2.86 4.90 -12.01
CA ALA A 93 -3.35 3.53 -12.11
C ALA A 93 -4.64 3.46 -12.95
N PRO A 94 -4.72 2.58 -13.96
CA PRO A 94 -6.04 2.20 -14.45
C PRO A 94 -6.77 1.53 -13.27
N LEU A 95 -7.88 2.12 -12.83
CA LEU A 95 -8.70 1.69 -11.69
C LEU A 95 -9.08 0.19 -11.70
N LYS A 96 -8.89 -0.51 -12.83
CA LYS A 96 -8.93 -1.98 -12.97
C LYS A 96 -7.98 -2.42 -14.08
N SER A 97 -7.37 -3.61 -13.93
CA SER A 97 -6.68 -4.30 -15.04
C SER A 97 -7.62 -4.41 -16.26
N PRO A 98 -7.17 -4.05 -17.48
CA PRO A 98 -8.00 -4.15 -18.68
C PRO A 98 -8.58 -5.56 -18.88
N GLN A 99 -7.86 -6.60 -18.47
CA GLN A 99 -8.30 -7.99 -18.53
C GLN A 99 -9.44 -8.27 -17.54
N HIS A 100 -9.37 -7.70 -16.34
CA HIS A 100 -10.45 -7.82 -15.33
C HIS A 100 -11.69 -7.00 -15.70
N VAL A 101 -11.51 -5.84 -16.35
CA VAL A 101 -12.62 -5.05 -16.91
C VAL A 101 -13.29 -5.83 -18.03
N ALA A 102 -12.51 -6.37 -18.98
CA ALA A 102 -13.02 -7.15 -20.10
C ALA A 102 -13.74 -8.42 -19.62
N ALA A 103 -13.16 -9.16 -18.67
CA ALA A 103 -13.80 -10.34 -18.08
C ALA A 103 -15.09 -9.99 -17.32
N GLY A 104 -15.09 -8.87 -16.58
CA GLY A 104 -16.28 -8.37 -15.90
C GLY A 104 -17.38 -7.94 -16.88
N GLN A 105 -17.02 -7.24 -17.97
CA GLN A 105 -17.95 -6.82 -19.01
C GLN A 105 -18.50 -8.01 -19.80
N ALA A 106 -17.66 -8.98 -20.17
CA ALA A 106 -18.06 -10.21 -20.86
C ALA A 106 -19.07 -11.01 -20.03
N ARG A 107 -18.89 -11.07 -18.71
CA ARG A 107 -19.80 -11.76 -17.79
C ARG A 107 -21.22 -11.18 -17.76
N TRP A 108 -21.40 -9.91 -18.13
CA TRP A 108 -22.71 -9.24 -18.14
C TRP A 108 -23.17 -8.82 -19.55
N ALA A 109 -22.39 -9.15 -20.59
CA ALA A 109 -22.75 -8.88 -21.98
C ALA A 109 -24.00 -9.67 -22.35
N GLY A 110 -25.11 -8.97 -22.59
CA GLY A 110 -26.42 -9.56 -22.89
C GLY A 110 -27.44 -9.56 -21.73
N VAL A 111 -27.04 -9.14 -20.53
CA VAL A 111 -27.98 -9.01 -19.40
C VAL A 111 -28.64 -7.62 -19.42
N GLN A 112 -29.86 -7.55 -19.96
CA GLN A 112 -30.73 -6.38 -19.84
C GLN A 112 -31.18 -6.24 -18.37
N ARG A 113 -30.57 -5.33 -17.60
CA ARG A 113 -31.13 -4.94 -16.30
C ARG A 113 -32.41 -4.15 -16.55
N GLY A 114 -33.56 -4.77 -16.26
CA GLY A 114 -34.84 -4.08 -16.26
C GLY A 114 -34.76 -2.82 -15.39
N ARG A 115 -35.03 -1.67 -16.00
CA ARG A 115 -35.18 -0.37 -15.32
C ARG A 115 -36.30 -0.51 -14.29
N LYS A 116 -35.97 -0.73 -13.01
CA LYS A 116 -36.96 -0.56 -11.93
C LYS A 116 -37.28 0.92 -11.83
N GLY A 117 -38.58 1.20 -11.92
CA GLY A 117 -39.16 2.50 -12.18
C GLY A 117 -38.89 3.55 -11.11
N THR A 118 -38.93 4.79 -11.57
CA THR A 118 -39.31 5.97 -10.82
C THR A 118 -40.65 5.73 -10.13
N ALA A 119 -40.69 5.93 -8.82
CA ALA A 119 -41.89 6.35 -8.11
C ALA A 119 -41.75 7.85 -7.83
#